data_AF-A0A1X7LVY7-F1
#
_entry.id   AF-A0A1X7LVY7-F1
#
_cell.length_a   1.000
_cell.length_b   1.000
_cell.length_c   1.000
_cell.angle_alpha   90.00
_cell.angle_beta   90.00
_cell.angle_gamma   90.00
#
_symmetry.space_group_name_H-M   'P 1'
#
loop_
_entity.id
_entity.type
_entity.pdbx_description
1 polymer ?
#
loop_
_entity_poly.entity_id
_entity_poly.type
_entity_poly.pdbx_seq_one_letter_code
_entity_poly.pdbx_strand_id
1 'polypeptide(L)'
;MNGSCFLSYQEWSDLELRVTRSLFSEAVSNQELFVRKLVNATVIHNQCFEHTSHESDHGGNHVIYMKPFGADELPIYGARLQEALFDYCDVSPALSMDCCYWEHDRFVRGTAIRMEHEPLKIAGLLLDHYLVQYEQTYENVYSVFDRDRRKVILFLKGVEL
;
A
#
# COMPACT_ATOMS: atom_id res chain seq x y z
N MET A 1 -14.90 19.11 -10.57
CA MET A 1 -14.99 18.09 -11.63
C MET A 1 -14.19 16.90 -11.13
N ASN A 2 -14.84 15.76 -10.84
CA ASN A 2 -14.13 14.55 -10.44
C ASN A 2 -13.55 13.91 -11.70
N GLY A 3 -12.33 14.28 -12.05
CA GLY A 3 -11.59 13.60 -13.12
C GLY A 3 -11.30 12.17 -12.69
N SER A 4 -11.74 11.20 -13.49
CA SER A 4 -11.21 9.84 -13.44
C SER A 4 -10.02 9.75 -14.39
N CYS A 5 -9.03 8.97 -14.00
CA CYS A 5 -7.89 8.60 -14.83
C CYS A 5 -7.82 7.08 -14.94
N PHE A 6 -7.05 6.57 -15.89
CA PHE A 6 -6.83 5.14 -16.03
C PHE A 6 -5.51 4.75 -15.38
N LEU A 7 -5.54 3.79 -14.46
CA LEU A 7 -4.37 3.27 -13.78
C LEU A 7 -4.15 1.81 -14.19
N SER A 8 -2.94 1.50 -14.65
CA SER A 8 -2.51 0.14 -14.97
C SER A 8 -1.40 -0.32 -14.03
N TYR A 9 -1.45 -1.59 -13.66
CA TYR A 9 -0.44 -2.27 -12.87
C TYR A 9 0.26 -3.29 -13.76
N GLN A 10 1.58 -3.16 -13.87
CA GLN A 10 2.39 -3.93 -14.81
C GLN A 10 3.55 -4.59 -14.08
N GLU A 11 3.74 -5.89 -14.30
CA GLU A 11 4.88 -6.58 -13.75
C GLU A 11 6.14 -6.25 -14.54
N TRP A 12 7.18 -5.83 -13.81
CA TRP A 12 8.50 -5.49 -14.31
C TRP A 12 9.50 -6.56 -13.90
N SER A 13 10.34 -6.97 -14.85
CA SER A 13 11.48 -7.84 -14.58
C SER A 13 12.76 -7.04 -14.59
N ASP A 14 13.45 -6.98 -13.45
CA ASP A 14 14.78 -6.37 -13.35
C ASP A 14 15.83 -7.15 -14.15
N LEU A 15 15.62 -8.46 -14.33
CA LEU A 15 16.51 -9.29 -15.15
C LEU A 15 16.37 -8.98 -16.64
N GLU A 16 15.13 -8.83 -17.12
CA GLU A 16 14.85 -8.61 -18.54
C GLU A 16 14.74 -7.12 -18.91
N LEU A 17 14.75 -6.23 -17.92
CA LEU A 17 14.58 -4.77 -18.05
C LEU A 17 13.36 -4.39 -18.91
N ARG A 18 12.25 -5.10 -18.70
CA ARG A 18 11.00 -4.88 -19.42
C ARG A 18 9.79 -5.32 -18.62
N VAL A 19 8.62 -4.87 -19.10
CA VAL A 19 7.33 -5.38 -18.66
C VAL A 19 7.15 -6.82 -19.14
N THR A 20 6.82 -7.72 -18.20
CA THR A 20 6.58 -9.14 -18.49
C THR A 20 5.09 -9.45 -18.63
N ARG A 21 4.23 -8.77 -17.87
CA ARG A 21 2.77 -8.92 -17.95
C ARG A 21 2.01 -7.69 -17.46
N SER A 22 0.83 -7.47 -18.02
CA SER A 22 -0.18 -6.60 -17.42
C SER A 22 -0.96 -7.39 -16.38
N LEU A 23 -1.01 -6.89 -15.15
CA LEU A 23 -1.68 -7.55 -14.04
C LEU A 23 -3.14 -7.13 -13.94
N PHE A 24 -3.39 -5.83 -14.01
CA PHE A 24 -4.71 -5.25 -13.81
C PHE A 24 -4.75 -3.80 -14.29
N SER A 25 -5.94 -3.32 -14.71
CA SER A 25 -6.17 -1.90 -14.99
C SER A 25 -7.59 -1.48 -14.62
N GLU A 26 -7.77 -0.26 -14.11
CA GLU A 26 -9.08 0.32 -13.81
C GLU A 26 -9.10 1.84 -13.93
N ALA A 27 -10.31 2.39 -14.05
CA ALA A 27 -10.53 3.81 -13.86
C ALA A 27 -10.56 4.14 -12.35
N VAL A 28 -9.76 5.11 -11.93
CA VAL A 28 -9.69 5.57 -10.53
C VAL A 28 -9.94 7.08 -10.46
N SER A 29 -10.41 7.56 -9.31
CA SER A 29 -10.42 9.00 -9.06
C SER A 29 -8.99 9.52 -8.89
N ASN A 30 -8.76 10.80 -9.19
CA ASN A 30 -7.46 11.43 -8.96
C ASN A 30 -6.99 11.32 -7.49
N GLN A 31 -7.91 11.32 -6.52
CA GLN A 31 -7.54 11.19 -5.11
C GLN A 31 -7.11 9.75 -4.76
N GLU A 32 -7.80 8.74 -5.30
CA GLU A 32 -7.38 7.34 -5.15
C GLU A 32 -6.06 7.05 -5.87
N LEU A 33 -5.81 7.71 -7.01
CA LEU A 33 -4.54 7.60 -7.73
C LEU A 33 -3.36 7.95 -6.82
N PHE A 34 -3.46 9.06 -6.09
CA PHE A 34 -2.39 9.47 -5.16
C PHE A 34 -2.14 8.43 -4.10
N VAL A 35 -3.19 7.93 -3.44
CA VAL A 35 -3.06 6.87 -2.43
C VAL A 35 -2.36 5.65 -3.01
N ARG A 36 -2.84 5.17 -4.16
CA ARG A 36 -2.30 3.97 -4.82
C ARG A 36 -0.86 4.15 -5.31
N LYS A 37 -0.39 5.37 -5.56
CA LYS A 37 1.01 5.68 -5.89
C LYS A 37 1.88 5.96 -4.68
N LEU A 38 1.32 6.20 -3.50
CA LEU A 38 2.12 6.50 -2.31
C LEU A 38 2.44 5.27 -1.47
N VAL A 39 1.69 4.18 -1.65
CA VAL A 39 1.98 2.91 -0.98
C VAL A 39 3.24 2.24 -1.53
N ASN A 40 3.89 1.40 -0.74
CA ASN A 40 5.06 0.63 -1.17
C ASN A 40 4.68 -0.58 -2.02
N ALA A 41 3.53 -1.18 -1.77
CA ALA A 41 3.09 -2.40 -2.45
C ALA A 41 1.58 -2.44 -2.70
N THR A 42 1.16 -3.37 -3.55
CA THR A 42 -0.25 -3.66 -3.81
C THR A 42 -0.52 -5.16 -3.80
N VAL A 43 -1.61 -5.57 -3.17
CA VAL A 43 -2.13 -6.93 -3.29
C VAL A 43 -3.10 -6.99 -4.47
N ILE A 44 -2.89 -7.96 -5.35
CA ILE A 44 -3.78 -8.28 -6.48
C ILE A 44 -3.98 -9.79 -6.48
N HIS A 45 -5.24 -10.24 -6.36
CA HIS A 45 -5.59 -11.67 -6.34
C HIS A 45 -4.80 -12.47 -5.28
N ASN A 46 -4.76 -11.95 -4.05
CA ASN A 46 -4.08 -12.57 -2.92
C ASN A 46 -2.55 -12.75 -3.10
N GLN A 47 -1.94 -11.98 -4.00
CA GLN A 47 -0.48 -11.91 -4.17
C GLN A 47 -0.01 -10.47 -3.96
N CYS A 48 1.03 -10.29 -3.15
CA CYS A 48 1.65 -8.99 -2.89
C CYS A 48 2.72 -8.68 -3.93
N PHE A 49 2.69 -7.45 -4.47
CA PHE A 49 3.66 -6.93 -5.41
C PHE A 49 4.17 -5.58 -4.91
N GLU A 50 5.48 -5.45 -4.80
CA GLU A 50 6.11 -4.18 -4.44
C GLU A 50 6.25 -3.28 -5.66
N HIS A 51 6.08 -1.98 -5.46
CA HIS A 51 6.18 -0.99 -6.51
C HIS A 51 7.64 -0.67 -6.78
N THR A 52 8.02 -0.67 -8.05
CA THR A 52 9.37 -0.34 -8.50
C THR A 52 9.45 1.07 -9.07
N SER A 53 8.42 1.50 -9.80
CA SER A 53 8.35 2.84 -10.40
C SER A 53 6.92 3.22 -10.75
N HIS A 54 6.65 4.53 -10.82
CA HIS A 54 5.36 5.08 -11.22
C HIS A 54 5.54 6.04 -12.40
N GLU A 55 4.71 5.89 -13.42
CA GLU A 55 4.72 6.73 -14.61
C GLU A 55 3.35 7.37 -14.87
N SER A 56 3.36 8.37 -15.75
CA SER A 56 2.19 8.97 -16.35
C SER A 56 2.51 9.32 -17.80
N ASP A 57 1.61 9.01 -18.71
CA ASP A 57 1.74 9.42 -20.11
C ASP A 57 1.05 10.77 -20.38
N HIS A 58 1.30 11.32 -21.57
CA HIS A 58 0.66 12.56 -22.01
C HIS A 58 -0.87 12.44 -22.21
N GLY A 59 -1.41 11.22 -22.26
CA GLY A 59 -2.84 10.94 -22.37
C GLY A 59 -3.57 10.91 -21.03
N GLY A 60 -2.87 11.12 -19.91
CA GLY A 60 -3.45 11.03 -18.56
C GLY A 60 -3.64 9.59 -18.07
N ASN A 61 -3.01 8.62 -18.72
CA ASN A 61 -2.92 7.26 -18.20
C ASN A 61 -1.74 7.18 -17.22
N HIS A 62 -1.90 6.35 -16.22
CA HIS A 62 -0.91 6.11 -15.20
C HIS A 62 -0.51 4.63 -15.18
N VAL A 63 0.77 4.39 -14.90
CA VAL A 63 1.33 3.05 -14.79
C VAL A 63 2.05 2.94 -13.45
N ILE A 64 1.83 1.82 -12.76
CA ILE A 64 2.64 1.38 -11.62
C ILE A 64 3.33 0.10 -12.06
N TYR A 65 4.65 0.15 -12.14
CA TYR A 65 5.50 -1.02 -12.34
C TYR A 65 5.75 -1.67 -10.99
N MET A 66 5.73 -3.00 -10.99
CA MET A 66 5.87 -3.77 -9.76
C MET A 66 6.56 -5.11 -10.00
N LYS A 67 7.12 -5.68 -8.96
CA LYS A 67 7.68 -7.03 -8.96
C LYS A 67 7.06 -7.84 -7.81
N PRO A 68 7.10 -9.19 -7.84
CA PRO A 68 6.67 -9.99 -6.70
C PRO A 68 7.41 -9.55 -5.43
N PHE A 69 6.68 -9.35 -4.33
CA PHE A 69 7.27 -8.90 -3.07
C PHE A 69 8.31 -9.91 -2.56
N GLY A 70 9.55 -9.43 -2.38
CA GLY A 70 10.62 -10.20 -1.77
C GLY A 70 10.71 -9.96 -0.26
N ALA A 71 10.24 -10.90 0.57
CA ALA A 71 10.28 -10.76 2.03
C ALA A 71 11.70 -10.52 2.58
N ASP A 72 12.73 -11.07 1.93
CA ASP A 72 14.13 -10.90 2.31
C ASP A 72 14.65 -9.47 2.07
N GLU A 73 13.95 -8.65 1.28
CA GLU A 73 14.28 -7.23 1.07
C GLU A 73 13.98 -6.38 2.32
N LEU A 74 13.22 -6.93 3.28
CA LEU A 74 12.95 -6.34 4.59
C LEU A 74 13.40 -7.30 5.70
N PRO A 75 14.69 -7.33 6.08
CA PRO A 75 15.28 -8.41 6.88
C PRO A 75 14.63 -8.68 8.25
N ILE A 76 13.96 -7.68 8.84
CA ILE A 76 13.27 -7.81 10.13
C ILE A 76 11.76 -8.03 9.93
N TYR A 77 11.16 -7.35 8.96
CA TYR A 77 9.71 -7.20 8.89
C TYR A 77 9.07 -8.04 7.79
N GLY A 78 9.78 -8.40 6.73
CA GLY A 78 9.18 -8.87 5.48
C GLY A 78 8.34 -10.13 5.64
N ALA A 79 8.87 -11.16 6.32
CA ALA A 79 8.14 -12.39 6.58
C ALA A 79 6.88 -12.14 7.44
N ARG A 80 7.02 -11.34 8.51
CA ARG A 80 5.92 -11.01 9.44
C ARG A 80 4.85 -10.13 8.80
N LEU A 81 5.26 -9.26 7.88
CA LEU A 81 4.37 -8.43 7.09
C LEU A 81 3.51 -9.31 6.20
N GLN A 82 4.12 -10.28 5.51
CA GLN A 82 3.40 -11.21 4.64
C GLN A 82 2.40 -12.05 5.43
N GLU A 83 2.78 -12.55 6.62
CA GLU A 83 1.86 -13.25 7.55
C GLU A 83 0.65 -12.37 7.89
N ALA A 84 0.90 -11.19 8.48
CA ALA A 84 -0.18 -10.30 8.92
C ALA A 84 -1.05 -9.75 7.78
N LEU A 85 -0.50 -9.62 6.57
CA LEU A 85 -1.23 -9.17 5.39
C LEU A 85 -2.36 -10.15 5.05
N PHE A 86 -2.12 -11.44 5.15
CA PHE A 86 -3.07 -12.48 4.73
C PHE A 86 -3.85 -13.14 5.88
N ASP A 87 -3.60 -12.75 7.13
CA ASP A 87 -4.31 -13.25 8.31
C ASP A 87 -5.79 -12.80 8.40
N TYR A 88 -6.20 -11.77 7.64
CA TYR A 88 -7.53 -11.18 7.74
C TYR A 88 -8.25 -11.10 6.39
N CYS A 89 -9.55 -11.39 6.39
CA CYS A 89 -10.38 -11.43 5.17
C CYS A 89 -11.50 -10.38 5.14
N ASP A 90 -11.43 -9.33 5.97
CA ASP A 90 -12.49 -8.33 6.02
C ASP A 90 -12.36 -7.28 4.89
N VAL A 91 -13.42 -7.19 4.10
CA VAL A 91 -13.52 -6.31 2.93
C VAL A 91 -14.25 -5.01 3.33
N SER A 92 -13.81 -3.89 2.77
CA SER A 92 -14.48 -2.61 2.94
C SER A 92 -15.29 -2.21 1.70
N PRO A 93 -16.51 -1.64 1.86
CA PRO A 93 -17.31 -1.17 0.72
C PRO A 93 -16.69 0.04 0.01
N ALA A 94 -15.73 0.73 0.63
CA ALA A 94 -15.01 1.87 0.06
C ALA A 94 -13.56 1.91 0.57
N LEU A 95 -12.74 2.77 -0.02
CA LEU A 95 -11.35 2.90 0.42
C LEU A 95 -11.31 3.26 1.91
N SER A 96 -10.54 2.48 2.65
CA SER A 96 -10.34 2.61 4.10
C SER A 96 -8.90 2.27 4.45
N MET A 97 -8.52 2.51 5.70
CA MET A 97 -7.17 2.26 6.18
C MET A 97 -7.21 1.45 7.47
N ASP A 98 -6.27 0.51 7.60
CA ASP A 98 -5.99 -0.24 8.82
C ASP A 98 -4.52 -0.04 9.22
N CYS A 99 -4.25 -0.17 10.51
CA CYS A 99 -2.89 -0.13 11.05
C CYS A 99 -2.53 -1.48 11.69
N CYS A 100 -1.32 -1.95 11.39
CA CYS A 100 -0.70 -3.12 11.99
C CYS A 100 0.53 -2.66 12.78
N TYR A 101 0.58 -2.99 14.06
CA TYR A 101 1.60 -2.55 15.00
C TYR A 101 2.62 -3.65 15.24
N TRP A 102 3.90 -3.30 15.18
CA TRP A 102 4.98 -4.18 15.52
C TRP A 102 5.02 -4.40 17.03
N GLU A 103 4.65 -5.60 17.47
CA GLU A 103 4.64 -6.03 18.85
C GLU A 103 5.27 -7.41 18.98
N HIS A 104 6.28 -7.55 19.84
CA HIS A 104 6.85 -8.86 20.20
C HIS A 104 7.18 -9.77 19.00
N ASP A 105 7.89 -9.24 17.99
CA ASP A 105 8.29 -9.97 16.76
C ASP A 105 7.16 -10.31 15.78
N ARG A 106 6.03 -9.61 15.85
CA ARG A 106 4.93 -9.77 14.88
C ARG A 106 4.18 -8.48 14.65
N PHE A 107 3.43 -8.43 13.56
CA PHE A 107 2.46 -7.38 13.34
C PHE A 107 1.10 -7.79 13.91
N VAL A 108 0.58 -6.97 14.82
CA VAL A 108 -0.75 -7.15 15.41
C VAL A 108 -1.65 -6.05 14.87
N ARG A 109 -2.82 -6.43 14.35
CA ARG A 109 -3.79 -5.45 13.90
C ARG A 109 -4.28 -4.62 15.09
N GLY A 110 -4.11 -3.31 15.00
CA GLY A 110 -4.65 -2.38 15.98
C GLY A 110 -5.92 -1.73 15.47
N THR A 111 -6.74 -1.26 16.41
CA THR A 111 -7.85 -0.36 16.11
C THR A 111 -7.33 1.06 16.12
N ALA A 112 -6.92 1.57 14.98
CA ALA A 112 -6.29 2.87 14.98
C ALA A 112 -6.43 3.56 13.64
N ILE A 113 -7.01 4.76 13.72
CA ILE A 113 -7.31 5.63 12.59
C ILE A 113 -8.38 5.04 11.65
N ARG A 114 -9.65 5.03 12.11
CA ARG A 114 -10.79 4.88 11.19
C ARG A 114 -10.91 6.14 10.32
N MET A 115 -10.16 6.16 9.23
CA MET A 115 -10.35 7.14 8.15
C MET A 115 -11.38 6.57 7.20
N GLU A 116 -12.64 6.66 7.60
CA GLU A 116 -13.71 6.33 6.67
C GLU A 116 -13.73 7.40 5.57
N HIS A 117 -13.27 7.01 4.37
CA HIS A 117 -13.63 7.58 3.08
C HIS A 117 -12.99 8.92 2.65
N GLU A 118 -11.82 9.29 3.17
CA GLU A 118 -11.08 10.46 2.68
C GLU A 118 -9.70 10.09 2.12
N PRO A 119 -9.59 9.77 0.81
CA PRO A 119 -8.33 9.35 0.20
C PRO A 119 -7.20 10.39 0.36
N LEU A 120 -7.51 11.69 0.35
CA LEU A 120 -6.49 12.72 0.57
C LEU A 120 -5.89 12.71 1.97
N LYS A 121 -6.68 12.36 2.99
CA LYS A 121 -6.13 12.22 4.35
C LYS A 121 -5.25 10.98 4.47
N ILE A 122 -5.66 9.88 3.84
CA ILE A 122 -4.81 8.67 3.74
C ILE A 122 -3.49 9.01 3.01
N ALA A 123 -3.56 9.74 1.89
CA ALA A 123 -2.37 10.19 1.16
C ALA A 123 -1.45 11.07 2.02
N GLY A 124 -2.02 11.97 2.84
CA GLY A 124 -1.25 12.75 3.82
C GLY A 124 -0.47 11.85 4.79
N LEU A 125 -1.14 10.86 5.37
CA LEU A 125 -0.49 9.91 6.29
C LEU A 125 0.58 9.04 5.61
N LEU A 126 0.39 8.69 4.34
CA LEU A 126 1.40 7.95 3.58
C LEU A 126 2.66 8.76 3.27
N LEU A 127 2.55 10.10 3.26
CA LEU A 127 3.71 11.00 3.13
C LEU A 127 4.45 11.16 4.46
N ASP A 128 3.78 10.90 5.58
CA ASP A 128 4.38 11.01 6.90
C ASP A 128 5.22 9.77 7.20
N HIS A 129 6.52 9.98 7.46
CA HIS A 129 7.40 8.91 7.91
C HIS A 129 7.13 8.51 9.37
N TYR A 130 6.65 9.45 10.19
CA TYR A 130 6.26 9.22 11.58
C TYR A 130 4.82 9.65 11.82
N LEU A 131 4.06 8.82 12.53
CA LEU A 131 2.70 9.08 12.97
C LEU A 131 2.67 9.20 14.49
N VAL A 132 1.97 10.20 15.01
CA VAL A 132 1.75 10.38 16.45
C VAL A 132 0.32 10.03 16.80
N GLN A 133 0.13 9.08 17.71
CA GLN A 133 -1.18 8.63 18.16
C GLN A 133 -1.16 8.28 19.66
N TYR A 134 -2.13 8.81 20.42
CA TYR A 134 -2.24 8.59 21.87
C TYR A 134 -0.91 8.83 22.62
N GLU A 135 -0.24 9.93 22.27
CA GLU A 135 1.08 10.32 22.84
C GLU A 135 2.24 9.36 22.49
N GLN A 136 2.00 8.32 21.68
CA GLN A 136 3.02 7.42 21.17
C GLN A 136 3.39 7.81 19.73
N THR A 137 4.68 7.77 19.42
CA THR A 137 5.17 7.93 18.05
C THR A 137 5.44 6.58 17.41
N TYR A 138 5.05 6.46 16.14
CA TYR A 138 5.23 5.28 15.30
C TYR A 138 5.95 5.65 14.01
N GLU A 139 6.97 4.89 13.66
CA GLU A 139 7.58 4.87 12.33
C GLU A 139 6.70 4.05 11.37
N ASN A 140 6.43 4.58 10.19
CA ASN A 140 5.84 3.82 9.09
C ASN A 140 6.93 3.00 8.40
N VAL A 141 6.95 1.69 8.66
CA VAL A 141 7.98 0.79 8.10
C VAL A 141 7.62 0.25 6.73
N TYR A 142 6.33 0.15 6.42
CA TYR A 142 5.85 -0.28 5.10
C TYR A 142 4.35 -0.01 4.93
N SER A 143 3.90 0.13 3.70
CA SER A 143 2.50 0.39 3.38
C SER A 143 2.04 -0.44 2.18
N VAL A 144 0.84 -1.00 2.28
CA VAL A 144 0.28 -1.88 1.27
C VAL A 144 -1.13 -1.43 0.91
N PHE A 145 -1.42 -1.24 -0.36
CA PHE A 145 -2.81 -1.19 -0.83
C PHE A 145 -3.31 -2.60 -1.13
N ASP A 146 -4.16 -3.13 -0.27
CA ASP A 146 -4.90 -4.34 -0.57
C ASP A 146 -6.11 -4.03 -1.45
N ARG A 147 -5.98 -4.33 -2.75
CA ARG A 147 -7.03 -4.10 -3.73
C ARG A 147 -8.24 -4.98 -3.47
N ASP A 148 -8.02 -6.23 -3.09
CA ASP A 148 -9.06 -7.24 -2.93
C ASP A 148 -9.97 -6.89 -1.73
N ARG A 149 -9.41 -6.26 -0.69
CA ARG A 149 -10.14 -5.76 0.48
C ARG A 149 -10.53 -4.28 0.41
N ARG A 150 -10.00 -3.52 -0.57
CA ARG A 150 -10.11 -2.05 -0.71
C ARG A 150 -9.57 -1.28 0.50
N LYS A 151 -8.38 -1.67 0.94
CA LYS A 151 -7.75 -1.14 2.16
C LYS A 151 -6.32 -0.71 1.94
N VAL A 152 -5.92 0.38 2.58
CA VAL A 152 -4.50 0.67 2.82
C VAL A 152 -4.13 0.11 4.19
N ILE A 153 -3.05 -0.64 4.26
CA ILE A 153 -2.54 -1.21 5.50
C ILE A 153 -1.21 -0.53 5.77
N LEU A 154 -1.13 0.20 6.89
CA LEU A 154 0.12 0.74 7.40
C LEU A 154 0.73 -0.25 8.37
N PHE A 155 1.99 -0.61 8.14
CA PHE A 155 2.80 -1.37 9.07
C PHE A 155 3.64 -0.38 9.87
N LEU A 156 3.42 -0.36 11.18
CA LEU A 156 3.89 0.67 12.08
C LEU A 156 4.76 0.07 13.18
N LYS A 157 5.80 0.78 13.58
CA LYS A 157 6.69 0.39 14.68
C LYS A 157 6.79 1.52 15.69
N GLY A 158 6.53 1.23 16.98
CA GLY A 158 6.71 2.22 18.05
C GLY A 158 8.16 2.67 18.15
N VAL A 159 8.38 3.97 18.33
CA VAL A 159 9.68 4.58 18.57
C VAL A 159 9.64 5.51 19.78
N GLU A 160 10.72 5.52 20.54
CA GLU A 160 10.97 6.56 21.55
C GLU A 160 11.77 7.68 20.85
N LEU A 161 11.22 8.88 20.82
CA LEU A 161 11.85 10.08 20.26
C LEU A 161 12.43 10.97 21.37
#